data_AF-A0A6F9DH46-F1
#
_entry.id   AF-A0A6F9DH46-F1
#
_cell.length_a   1.000
_cell.length_b   1.000
_cell.length_c   1.000
_cell.angle_alpha   90.00
_cell.angle_beta   90.00
_cell.angle_gamma   90.00
#
_symmetry.space_group_name_H-M   'P 1'
#
loop_
_entity.id
_entity.type
_entity.pdbx_description
1 polymer ?
#
loop_
_entity_poly.entity_id
_entity_poly.type
_entity_poly.pdbx_seq_one_letter_code
_entity_poly.pdbx_strand_id
1 'polypeptide(L)'
;MKNSSDLFSKLKNREIVRNHVIPLMRDMILQIRDLQIIEKIRCAMEVWCLHSIALSQLYIEDKASRETTIKLGLELMETKFGKESSKYSIHGHLLNNLGSVCGKTSRIKEAAEYFTKSIEVYKTAEDLTEEERGEEIAISERNLQINKAKLNK
;
A
#
# COMPACT_ATOMS: atom_id res chain seq x y z
N MET A 1 22.77 -9.33 -23.34
CA MET A 1 21.97 -8.24 -23.96
C MET A 1 20.52 -8.41 -23.53
N LYS A 2 19.93 -7.48 -22.77
CA LYS A 2 18.46 -7.48 -22.56
C LYS A 2 17.81 -7.09 -23.89
N ASN A 3 16.91 -7.92 -24.41
CA ASN A 3 16.25 -7.71 -25.70
C ASN A 3 15.49 -6.38 -25.70
N SER A 4 15.75 -5.55 -26.70
CA SER A 4 15.08 -4.25 -26.90
C SER A 4 13.56 -4.37 -27.02
N SER A 5 13.03 -5.52 -27.47
CA SER A 5 11.58 -5.77 -27.52
C SER A 5 10.93 -5.95 -26.15
N ASP A 6 11.64 -6.50 -25.16
CA ASP A 6 11.17 -6.64 -23.77
C ASP A 6 11.15 -5.29 -23.03
N LEU A 7 12.08 -4.40 -23.36
CA LEU A 7 12.07 -3.04 -22.83
C LEU A 7 10.92 -2.22 -23.42
N PHE A 8 10.69 -2.31 -24.72
CA PHE A 8 9.61 -1.61 -25.41
C PHE A 8 8.22 -2.06 -24.92
N SER A 9 8.01 -3.37 -24.76
CA SER A 9 6.75 -3.90 -24.22
C SER A 9 6.50 -3.43 -22.78
N LYS A 10 7.54 -3.40 -21.92
CA LYS A 10 7.46 -2.86 -20.56
C LYS A 10 7.10 -1.38 -20.53
N LEU A 11 7.69 -0.58 -21.41
CA LEU A 11 7.37 0.86 -21.50
C LEU A 11 5.92 1.07 -21.94
N LYS A 12 5.46 0.35 -22.98
CA LYS A 12 4.07 0.40 -23.43
C LYS A 12 3.08 -0.01 -22.32
N ASN A 13 3.40 -1.07 -21.57
CA ASN A 13 2.55 -1.51 -20.46
C ASN A 13 2.49 -0.45 -19.35
N ARG A 14 3.60 0.24 -19.05
CA ARG A 14 3.61 1.32 -18.06
C ARG A 14 2.76 2.51 -18.50
N GLU A 15 2.76 2.85 -19.78
CA GLU A 15 1.88 3.90 -20.33
C GLU A 15 0.41 3.51 -20.21
N ILE A 16 0.05 2.26 -20.51
CA ILE A 16 -1.32 1.77 -20.34
C ILE A 16 -1.75 1.88 -18.87
N VAL A 17 -0.89 1.45 -17.94
CA VAL A 17 -1.18 1.54 -16.50
C VAL A 17 -1.36 2.99 -16.07
N ARG A 18 -0.46 3.89 -16.51
CA ARG A 18 -0.50 5.31 -16.17
C ARG A 18 -1.74 6.03 -16.72
N ASN A 19 -2.07 5.78 -17.99
CA ASN A 19 -3.06 6.57 -18.72
C ASN A 19 -4.47 5.98 -18.70
N HIS A 20 -4.62 4.68 -18.36
CA HIS A 20 -5.92 4.01 -18.39
C HIS A 20 -6.26 3.34 -17.06
N VAL A 21 -5.36 2.52 -16.51
CA VAL A 21 -5.68 1.72 -15.30
C VAL A 21 -5.84 2.62 -14.07
N ILE A 22 -4.88 3.53 -13.82
CA ILE A 22 -4.94 4.42 -12.66
C ILE A 22 -6.15 5.38 -12.73
N PRO A 23 -6.44 6.06 -13.87
CA PRO A 23 -7.65 6.87 -14.00
C PRO A 23 -8.93 6.06 -13.77
N LEU A 24 -9.05 4.87 -14.36
CA LEU A 24 -10.21 4.01 -14.16
C LEU A 24 -10.43 3.67 -12.68
N MET A 25 -9.38 3.31 -11.95
CA MET A 25 -9.47 3.03 -10.51
C MET A 25 -9.86 4.28 -9.70
N ARG A 26 -9.47 5.49 -10.13
CA ARG A 26 -9.91 6.75 -9.50
C ARG A 26 -11.40 7.02 -9.77
N ASP A 27 -11.86 6.76 -10.99
CA ASP A 27 -13.28 6.88 -11.33
C ASP A 27 -14.13 5.86 -10.54
N MET A 28 -13.59 4.66 -10.30
CA MET A 28 -14.23 3.68 -9.42
C MET A 28 -14.38 4.21 -7.99
N ILE A 29 -13.40 4.92 -7.44
CA ILE A 29 -13.52 5.54 -6.10
C ILE A 29 -14.66 6.56 -6.09
N LEU A 30 -14.82 7.37 -7.15
CA LEU A 30 -15.94 8.31 -7.26
C LEU A 30 -17.28 7.56 -7.27
N GLN A 31 -17.39 6.49 -8.06
CA GLN A 31 -18.60 5.67 -8.10
C GLN A 31 -18.91 5.01 -6.75
N ILE A 32 -17.88 4.53 -6.03
CA ILE A 32 -18.03 3.94 -4.69
C ILE A 32 -18.62 4.97 -3.72
N ARG A 33 -18.19 6.24 -3.81
CA ARG A 33 -18.70 7.32 -2.94
C ARG A 33 -20.19 7.57 -3.10
N ASP A 34 -20.71 7.39 -4.31
CA ASP A 34 -22.12 7.60 -4.63
C ASP A 34 -23.02 6.43 -4.20
N LEU A 35 -22.44 5.28 -3.83
CA LEU A 35 -23.19 4.12 -3.36
C LEU A 35 -23.91 4.43 -2.03
N GLN A 36 -25.21 4.12 -2.00
CA GLN A 36 -26.07 4.23 -0.83
C GLN A 36 -25.96 2.98 0.05
N ILE A 37 -24.75 2.73 0.56
CA ILE A 37 -24.43 1.60 1.45
C ILE A 37 -23.86 2.11 2.78
N ILE A 38 -23.68 1.20 3.75
CA ILE A 38 -23.11 1.51 5.06
C ILE A 38 -21.74 2.17 4.89
N GLU A 39 -21.54 3.33 5.54
CA GLU A 39 -20.34 4.17 5.37
C GLU A 39 -19.04 3.38 5.60
N LYS A 40 -18.96 2.57 6.66
CA LYS A 40 -17.77 1.75 6.92
C LYS A 40 -17.46 0.77 5.78
N ILE A 41 -18.47 0.13 5.20
CA ILE A 41 -18.28 -0.79 4.06
C ILE A 41 -17.76 0.00 2.85
N ARG A 42 -18.37 1.15 2.56
CA ARG A 42 -17.94 2.04 1.48
C ARG A 42 -16.49 2.49 1.64
N CYS A 43 -16.11 2.94 2.84
CA CYS A 43 -14.74 3.37 3.13
C CYS A 43 -13.74 2.22 2.97
N ALA A 44 -14.08 1.00 3.41
CA ALA A 44 -13.22 -0.16 3.16
C ALA A 44 -12.99 -0.40 1.66
N MET A 45 -14.04 -0.30 0.83
CA MET A 45 -13.92 -0.44 -0.63
C MET A 45 -13.04 0.65 -1.25
N GLU A 46 -13.18 1.92 -0.81
CA GLU A 46 -12.31 3.02 -1.26
C GLU A 46 -10.84 2.74 -0.92
N VAL A 47 -10.57 2.26 0.30
CA VAL A 47 -9.21 1.95 0.77
C VAL A 47 -8.58 0.82 -0.03
N TRP A 48 -9.33 -0.23 -0.36
CA TRP A 48 -8.87 -1.31 -1.24
C TRP A 48 -8.56 -0.81 -2.67
N CYS A 49 -9.35 0.12 -3.19
CA CYS A 49 -9.06 0.77 -4.47
C CYS A 49 -7.77 1.61 -4.40
N LEU A 50 -7.59 2.40 -3.33
CA LEU A 50 -6.37 3.18 -3.11
C LEU A 50 -5.13 2.30 -2.99
N HIS A 51 -5.23 1.16 -2.29
CA HIS A 51 -4.16 0.16 -2.23
C HIS A 51 -3.81 -0.36 -3.63
N SER A 52 -4.80 -0.68 -4.45
CA SER A 52 -4.62 -1.16 -5.83
C SER A 52 -3.96 -0.10 -6.74
N ILE A 53 -4.35 1.17 -6.57
CA ILE A 53 -3.69 2.30 -7.26
C ILE A 53 -2.22 2.40 -6.81
N ALA A 54 -1.93 2.26 -5.52
CA ALA A 54 -0.57 2.33 -4.99
C ALA A 54 0.33 1.19 -5.51
N LEU A 55 -0.22 -0.01 -5.74
CA LEU A 55 0.48 -1.11 -6.41
C LEU A 55 0.74 -0.80 -7.89
N SER A 56 -0.23 -0.19 -8.58
CA SER A 56 -0.07 0.26 -9.97
C SER A 56 1.00 1.35 -10.10
N GLN A 57 1.05 2.28 -9.15
CA GLN A 57 2.07 3.33 -9.08
C GLN A 57 3.46 2.77 -8.78
N LEU A 58 3.56 1.71 -7.97
CA LEU A 58 4.80 0.95 -7.80
C LEU A 58 5.29 0.36 -9.13
N TYR A 59 4.38 -0.24 -9.92
CA TYR A 59 4.72 -0.86 -11.20
C TYR A 59 5.29 0.14 -12.22
N ILE A 60 4.75 1.37 -12.24
CA ILE A 60 5.25 2.45 -13.10
C ILE A 60 6.37 3.28 -12.46
N GLU A 61 6.86 2.87 -11.29
CA GLU A 61 7.92 3.50 -10.51
C GLU A 61 7.63 4.96 -10.09
N ASP A 62 6.36 5.36 -10.04
CA ASP A 62 5.92 6.67 -9.58
C ASP A 62 5.85 6.72 -8.05
N LYS A 63 7.02 6.94 -7.43
CA LYS A 63 7.15 6.97 -5.97
C LYS A 63 6.36 8.09 -5.30
N ALA A 64 6.30 9.27 -5.93
CA ALA A 64 5.66 10.45 -5.37
C ALA A 64 4.14 10.24 -5.29
N SER A 65 3.51 9.89 -6.42
CA SER A 65 2.08 9.61 -6.42
C SER A 65 1.73 8.41 -5.55
N ARG A 66 2.58 7.37 -5.51
CA ARG A 66 2.40 6.21 -4.63
C ARG A 66 2.32 6.62 -3.17
N GLU A 67 3.23 7.47 -2.70
CA GLU A 67 3.23 7.92 -1.31
C GLU A 67 1.94 8.67 -0.95
N THR A 68 1.52 9.60 -1.82
CA THR A 68 0.28 10.36 -1.63
C THR A 68 -0.95 9.46 -1.58
N THR A 69 -1.06 8.49 -2.50
CA THR A 69 -2.19 7.54 -2.52
C THR A 69 -2.24 6.70 -1.23
N ILE A 70 -1.09 6.21 -0.76
CA ILE A 70 -1.04 5.41 0.48
C ILE A 70 -1.45 6.25 1.69
N LYS A 71 -0.95 7.49 1.79
CA LYS A 71 -1.30 8.42 2.88
C LYS A 71 -2.80 8.73 2.90
N LEU A 72 -3.42 8.92 1.73
CA LEU A 72 -4.86 9.11 1.62
C LEU A 72 -5.65 7.88 2.13
N GLY A 73 -5.19 6.66 1.81
CA GLY A 73 -5.81 5.43 2.31
C GLY A 73 -5.69 5.28 3.83
N LEU A 74 -4.53 5.63 4.40
CA LEU A 74 -4.31 5.63 5.85
C LEU A 74 -5.19 6.66 6.55
N GLU A 75 -5.23 7.90 6.06
CA GLU A 75 -6.06 8.97 6.62
C GLU A 75 -7.56 8.58 6.60
N LEU A 76 -8.02 7.99 5.49
CA LEU A 76 -9.40 7.52 5.38
C LEU A 76 -9.71 6.40 6.39
N MET A 77 -8.81 5.42 6.53
CA MET A 77 -8.94 4.35 7.53
C MET A 77 -8.97 4.90 8.96
N GLU A 78 -7.99 5.73 9.32
CA GLU A 78 -7.86 6.28 10.67
C GLU A 78 -9.04 7.19 11.03
N THR A 79 -9.51 8.01 10.09
CA THR A 79 -10.64 8.92 10.32
C THR A 79 -11.96 8.19 10.49
N LYS A 80 -12.19 7.12 9.70
CA LYS A 80 -13.51 6.44 9.65
C LYS A 80 -13.63 5.27 10.61
N PHE A 81 -12.52 4.61 10.92
CA PHE A 81 -12.49 3.44 11.81
C PHE A 81 -11.83 3.75 13.16
N GLY A 82 -11.05 4.82 13.27
CA GLY A 82 -10.37 5.17 14.51
C GLY A 82 -9.50 4.02 15.01
N LYS A 83 -9.69 3.63 16.27
CA LYS A 83 -8.98 2.49 16.86
C LYS A 83 -9.31 1.14 16.21
N GLU A 84 -10.47 1.02 15.57
CA GLU A 84 -10.84 -0.23 14.89
C GLU A 84 -10.07 -0.42 13.58
N SER A 85 -9.34 0.58 13.09
CA SER A 85 -8.59 0.46 11.84
C SER A 85 -7.55 -0.68 11.90
N SER A 86 -7.02 -1.01 13.07
CA SER A 86 -6.05 -2.10 13.25
C SER A 86 -6.63 -3.50 13.10
N LYS A 87 -7.96 -3.64 13.12
CA LYS A 87 -8.65 -4.91 12.89
C LYS A 87 -8.66 -5.33 11.41
N TYR A 88 -8.22 -4.46 10.50
CA TYR A 88 -8.24 -4.71 9.07
C TYR A 88 -6.83 -4.80 8.51
N SER A 89 -6.51 -5.92 7.89
CA SER A 89 -5.22 -6.21 7.25
C SER A 89 -4.77 -5.13 6.28
N ILE A 90 -5.71 -4.51 5.56
CA ILE A 90 -5.43 -3.44 4.58
C ILE A 90 -4.71 -2.24 5.20
N HIS A 91 -4.97 -1.94 6.48
CA HIS A 91 -4.23 -0.92 7.21
C HIS A 91 -2.75 -1.31 7.37
N GLY A 92 -2.48 -2.58 7.69
CA GLY A 92 -1.13 -3.14 7.74
C GLY A 92 -0.42 -3.07 6.38
N HIS A 93 -1.10 -3.45 5.30
CA HIS A 93 -0.55 -3.37 3.95
C HIS A 93 -0.17 -1.93 3.55
N LEU A 94 -1.00 -0.95 3.86
CA LEU A 94 -0.70 0.46 3.59
C LEU A 94 0.52 0.94 4.37
N LEU A 95 0.63 0.61 5.66
CA LEU A 95 1.78 0.94 6.49
C LEU A 95 3.07 0.28 5.96
N ASN A 96 3.04 -1.02 5.67
CA ASN A 96 4.18 -1.75 5.10
C ASN A 96 4.61 -1.15 3.74
N ASN A 97 3.65 -0.79 2.90
CA ASN A 97 3.92 -0.14 1.63
C ASN A 97 4.53 1.26 1.79
N LEU A 98 4.06 2.05 2.77
CA LEU A 98 4.64 3.36 3.09
C LEU A 98 6.08 3.22 3.60
N GLY A 99 6.33 2.22 4.45
CA GLY A 99 7.67 1.85 4.90
C GLY A 99 8.59 1.51 3.74
N SER A 100 8.09 0.77 2.74
CA SER A 100 8.83 0.46 1.51
C SER A 100 9.20 1.71 0.71
N VAL A 101 8.27 2.67 0.59
CA VAL A 101 8.54 3.96 -0.07
C VAL A 101 9.61 4.76 0.69
N CYS A 102 9.50 4.85 2.01
CA CYS A 102 10.48 5.52 2.86
C CYS A 102 11.88 4.90 2.72
N GLY A 103 11.98 3.57 2.78
CA GLY A 103 13.24 2.85 2.62
C GLY A 103 13.88 3.03 1.24
N LYS A 104 13.08 3.18 0.17
CA LYS A 104 13.54 3.48 -1.19
C LYS A 104 13.87 4.95 -1.44
N THR A 105 13.55 5.83 -0.51
CA THR A 105 13.81 7.28 -0.54
C THR A 105 14.77 7.69 0.58
N SER A 106 15.51 6.73 1.15
CA SER A 106 16.52 6.94 2.20
C SER A 106 15.99 7.49 3.52
N ARG A 107 14.66 7.51 3.73
CA ARG A 107 14.01 7.84 5.00
C ARG A 107 13.95 6.60 5.89
N ILE A 108 15.13 6.10 6.29
CA ILE A 108 15.27 4.77 6.89
C ILE A 108 14.61 4.68 8.28
N LYS A 109 14.64 5.76 9.06
CA LYS A 109 13.98 5.81 10.39
C LYS A 109 12.46 5.69 10.26
N GLU A 110 11.86 6.53 9.42
CA GLU A 110 10.42 6.46 9.10
C GLU A 110 10.04 5.08 8.56
N ALA A 111 10.88 4.49 7.68
CA ALA A 111 10.63 3.15 7.17
C ALA A 111 10.51 2.11 8.29
N ALA A 112 11.46 2.13 9.24
CA ALA A 112 11.45 1.21 10.37
C ALA A 112 10.23 1.39 11.28
N GLU A 113 9.81 2.64 11.51
CA GLU A 113 8.59 2.94 12.26
C GLU A 113 7.34 2.37 11.56
N TYR A 114 7.21 2.58 10.25
CA TYR A 114 6.07 2.07 9.49
C TYR A 114 6.01 0.55 9.43
N PHE A 115 7.14 -0.15 9.26
CA PHE A 115 7.16 -1.62 9.34
C PHE A 115 6.83 -2.14 10.74
N THR A 116 7.25 -1.42 11.79
CA THR A 116 6.89 -1.79 13.15
C THR A 116 5.38 -1.65 13.37
N LYS A 117 4.78 -0.54 12.90
CA LYS A 117 3.33 -0.34 12.96
C LYS A 117 2.56 -1.37 12.14
N SER A 118 3.04 -1.76 10.95
CA SER A 118 2.38 -2.79 10.15
C SER A 118 2.36 -4.13 10.86
N ILE A 119 3.45 -4.53 11.51
CA ILE A 119 3.51 -5.76 12.32
C ILE A 119 2.46 -5.74 13.44
N GLU A 120 2.34 -4.62 14.18
CA GLU A 120 1.35 -4.51 15.25
C GLU A 120 -0.09 -4.57 14.73
N VAL A 121 -0.37 -3.97 13.56
CA VAL A 121 -1.69 -4.11 12.92
C VAL A 121 -1.94 -5.56 12.54
N TYR A 122 -1.01 -6.21 11.85
CA TYR A 122 -1.17 -7.60 11.45
C TYR A 122 -1.37 -8.56 12.62
N LYS A 123 -0.82 -8.30 13.82
CA LYS A 123 -1.11 -9.09 15.02
C LYS A 123 -2.56 -9.01 15.48
N THR A 124 -3.27 -7.93 15.16
CA THR A 124 -4.64 -7.66 15.62
C THR A 124 -5.69 -7.72 14.51
N ALA A 125 -5.27 -7.90 13.25
CA ALA A 125 -6.17 -8.00 12.11
C ALA A 125 -7.09 -9.23 12.23
N GLU A 126 -8.40 -9.02 12.09
CA GLU A 126 -9.44 -10.05 12.26
C GLU A 126 -9.79 -10.73 10.94
N ASP A 127 -9.38 -10.13 9.81
CA ASP A 127 -9.64 -10.59 8.44
C ASP A 127 -8.50 -11.45 7.85
N LEU A 128 -7.52 -11.86 8.67
CA LEU A 128 -6.44 -12.77 8.29
C LEU A 128 -6.60 -14.14 8.97
N THR A 129 -6.34 -15.19 8.20
CA THR A 129 -6.02 -16.51 8.75
C THR A 129 -4.68 -16.47 9.49
N GLU A 130 -4.39 -17.48 10.31
CA GLU A 130 -3.11 -17.54 11.03
C GLU A 130 -1.91 -17.69 10.10
N GLU A 131 -2.09 -18.40 8.98
CA GLU A 131 -1.07 -18.55 7.94
C GLU A 131 -0.76 -17.20 7.28
N GLU A 132 -1.78 -16.50 6.75
CA GLU A 132 -1.61 -15.18 6.13
C GLU A 132 -1.01 -14.17 7.11
N ARG A 133 -1.43 -14.21 8.38
CA ARG A 133 -0.86 -13.39 9.45
C ARG A 133 0.64 -13.62 9.61
N GLY A 134 1.07 -14.88 9.65
CA GLY A 134 2.48 -15.26 9.74
C GLY A 134 3.29 -14.74 8.55
N GLU A 135 2.75 -14.86 7.34
CA GLU A 135 3.39 -14.37 6.11
C GLU A 135 3.57 -12.85 6.10
N GLU A 136 2.53 -12.10 6.41
CA GLU A 136 2.54 -10.63 6.41
C GLU A 136 3.48 -10.04 7.48
N ILE A 137 3.51 -10.66 8.67
CA ILE A 137 4.47 -10.32 9.72
C ILE A 137 5.89 -10.61 9.24
N ALA A 138 6.17 -11.79 8.69
CA ALA A 138 7.50 -12.17 8.22
C ALA A 138 8.02 -11.23 7.11
N ILE A 139 7.15 -10.82 6.18
CA ILE A 139 7.48 -9.83 5.13
C ILE A 139 7.87 -8.50 5.78
N SER A 140 7.08 -8.02 6.73
CA SER A 140 7.32 -6.74 7.42
C SER A 140 8.60 -6.78 8.26
N GLU A 141 8.85 -7.87 8.96
CA GLU A 141 10.07 -8.10 9.75
C GLU A 141 11.32 -8.11 8.87
N ARG A 142 11.27 -8.80 7.72
CA ARG A 142 12.37 -8.80 6.76
C ARG A 142 12.68 -7.39 6.27
N ASN A 143 11.64 -6.62 5.93
CA ASN A 143 11.80 -5.23 5.50
C ASN A 143 12.39 -4.35 6.62
N LEU A 144 11.94 -4.54 7.86
CA LEU A 144 12.47 -3.86 9.04
C LEU A 144 13.95 -4.18 9.27
N GLN A 145 14.33 -5.45 9.21
CA GLN A 145 15.73 -5.89 9.37
C GLN A 145 16.64 -5.28 8.31
N ILE A 146 16.22 -5.27 7.04
CA ILE A 146 16.98 -4.64 5.94
C ILE A 146 17.21 -3.15 6.22
N ASN A 147 16.20 -2.43 6.73
CA ASN A 147 16.33 -1.00 7.02
C ASN A 147 17.15 -0.72 8.28
N LYS A 148 17.00 -1.51 9.35
CA LYS A 148 17.85 -1.42 10.54
C LYS A 148 19.33 -1.67 10.21
N ALA A 149 19.62 -2.63 9.35
CA ALA A 149 20.99 -2.89 8.89
C ALA A 149 21.60 -1.70 8.10
N LYS A 150 20.79 -0.82 7.52
CA LYS A 150 21.24 0.42 6.87
C LYS A 150 21.47 1.57 7.86
N LEU A 151 20.82 1.55 9.02
CA LEU A 151 21.04 2.57 10.07
C LEU A 151 22.37 2.37 10.82
N ASN A 152 22.86 1.13 10.85
CA ASN A 152 24.07 0.74 11.58
C ASN A 152 25.34 0.74 10.72
N LYS A 153 25.28 1.31 9.50
CA LYS A 153 26.40 1.48 8.58
C LYS A 153 26.74 2.96 8.45
#